data_AF-A0A9E4M5M6-F1
#
_entry.id   AF-A0A9E4M5M6-F1
#
_cell.length_a   1.000
_cell.length_b   1.000
_cell.length_c   1.000
_cell.angle_alpha   90.00
_cell.angle_beta   90.00
_cell.angle_gamma   90.00
#
_symmetry.space_group_name_H-M   'P 1'
#
loop_
_entity.id
_entity.type
_entity.pdbx_description
1 polymer ?
#
loop_
_entity_poly.entity_id
_entity_poly.type
_entity_poly.pdbx_seq_one_letter_code
_entity_poly.pdbx_strand_id
1 'polypeptide(L)'
;MTHTRILIAKTSLDGHWRGVMVVARAFRDAGFDVVLGGMLRAGDIARMAGDEDVQIIGLNVGGRIEVVHRILDTLDQAGLADIPVLAGGTIPPQAIDELASRGVSVHPPGSPLTEIVDAANRLLGRVG
;
A
#
# COMPACT_ATOMS: atom_id res chain seq x y z
N MET A 1 -0.66 -7.50 -22.98
CA MET A 1 -0.58 -6.22 -22.25
C MET A 1 -0.43 -6.56 -20.78
N THR A 2 0.70 -6.21 -20.18
CA THR A 2 0.94 -6.43 -18.74
C THR A 2 0.07 -5.46 -17.96
N HIS A 3 -0.86 -5.99 -17.15
CA HIS A 3 -1.68 -5.18 -16.25
C HIS A 3 -0.81 -4.76 -15.06
N THR A 4 -0.89 -3.51 -14.65
CA THR A 4 -0.26 -3.06 -13.41
C THR A 4 -0.96 -3.72 -12.22
N ARG A 5 -0.19 -4.44 -11.42
CA ARG A 5 -0.66 -5.10 -10.20
C ARG A 5 -0.37 -4.27 -8.96
N ILE A 6 -1.36 -4.23 -8.08
CA ILE A 6 -1.24 -3.69 -6.73
C ILE A 6 -1.53 -4.76 -5.69
N LEU A 7 -0.61 -4.95 -4.76
CA LEU A 7 -0.85 -5.73 -3.54
C LEU A 7 -1.52 -4.83 -2.50
N ILE A 8 -2.71 -5.18 -2.05
CA ILE A 8 -3.36 -4.53 -0.91
C ILE A 8 -3.28 -5.46 0.30
N ALA A 9 -2.52 -5.04 1.31
CA ALA A 9 -2.29 -5.80 2.53
C ALA A 9 -2.69 -4.99 3.77
N LYS A 10 -3.26 -5.69 4.75
CA LYS A 10 -3.63 -5.13 6.04
C LYS A 10 -2.61 -5.55 7.09
N THR A 11 -2.18 -4.59 7.93
CA THR A 11 -1.16 -4.83 8.96
C THR A 11 -1.76 -5.02 10.36
N SER A 12 -3.03 -4.65 10.55
CA SER A 12 -3.75 -4.77 11.82
C SER A 12 -4.66 -5.99 11.88
N LEU A 13 -4.80 -6.55 13.09
CA LEU A 13 -5.64 -7.72 13.39
C LEU A 13 -7.08 -7.34 13.78
N ASP A 14 -7.61 -6.23 13.27
CA ASP A 14 -8.96 -5.74 13.57
C ASP A 14 -9.95 -6.07 12.43
N GLY A 15 -11.24 -6.12 12.78
CA GLY A 15 -12.32 -6.45 11.83
C GLY A 15 -12.63 -5.37 10.78
N HIS A 16 -11.87 -4.27 10.73
CA HIS A 16 -12.15 -3.14 9.83
C HIS A 16 -11.61 -3.38 8.42
N TRP A 17 -12.45 -3.99 7.59
CA TRP A 17 -12.16 -4.27 6.18
C TRP A 17 -12.81 -3.31 5.19
N ARG A 18 -13.78 -2.50 5.64
CA ARG A 18 -14.57 -1.64 4.75
C ARG A 18 -13.68 -0.70 3.92
N GLY A 19 -12.74 -0.01 4.55
CA GLY A 19 -11.81 0.88 3.85
C GLY A 19 -10.93 0.14 2.84
N VAL A 20 -10.42 -1.04 3.21
CA VAL A 20 -9.60 -1.89 2.33
C VAL A 20 -10.38 -2.27 1.07
N MET A 21 -11.63 -2.72 1.23
CA MET A 21 -12.45 -3.15 0.10
C MET A 21 -12.87 -2.00 -0.82
N VAL A 22 -13.11 -0.80 -0.25
CA VAL A 22 -13.41 0.40 -1.02
C VAL A 22 -12.20 0.85 -1.85
N VAL A 23 -11.00 0.88 -1.25
CA VAL A 23 -9.76 1.22 -1.96
C VAL A 23 -9.44 0.17 -3.03
N ALA A 24 -9.57 -1.12 -2.71
CA ALA A 24 -9.39 -2.21 -3.67
C ALA A 24 -10.36 -2.11 -4.85
N ARG A 25 -11.60 -1.69 -4.60
CA ARG A 25 -12.57 -1.45 -5.66
C ARG A 25 -12.17 -0.28 -6.54
N ALA A 26 -11.73 0.84 -5.96
CA ALA A 26 -11.26 2.00 -6.71
C ALA A 26 -10.08 1.66 -7.64
N PHE A 27 -9.11 0.87 -7.16
CA PHE A 27 -8.00 0.41 -8.00
C PHE A 27 -8.46 -0.49 -9.16
N ARG A 28 -9.39 -1.43 -8.90
CA ARG A 28 -9.99 -2.25 -9.99
C ARG A 28 -10.71 -1.40 -11.02
N ASP A 29 -11.52 -0.44 -10.57
CA ASP A 29 -12.24 0.46 -11.46
C ASP A 29 -11.28 1.35 -12.28
N ALA A 30 -10.07 1.63 -11.76
CA ALA A 30 -8.99 2.31 -12.46
C ALA A 30 -8.12 1.40 -13.34
N GLY A 31 -8.47 0.11 -13.48
CA GLY A 31 -7.79 -0.83 -14.37
C GLY A 31 -6.54 -1.50 -13.79
N PHE A 32 -6.32 -1.42 -12.48
CA PHE A 32 -5.29 -2.21 -11.80
C PHE A 32 -5.77 -3.65 -11.57
N ASP A 33 -4.85 -4.59 -11.70
CA ASP A 33 -5.02 -5.95 -11.23
C ASP A 33 -4.74 -5.97 -9.71
N VAL A 34 -5.74 -6.31 -8.90
CA VAL A 34 -5.67 -6.15 -7.44
C VAL A 34 -5.47 -7.48 -6.75
N VAL A 35 -4.30 -7.65 -6.16
CA VAL A 35 -3.96 -8.77 -5.28
C VAL A 35 -4.38 -8.42 -3.86
N LEU A 36 -5.34 -9.15 -3.30
CA LEU A 36 -5.75 -8.98 -1.89
C LEU A 36 -4.94 -9.93 -1.01
N GLY A 37 -3.92 -9.39 -0.32
CA GLY A 37 -3.05 -10.19 0.55
C GLY A 37 -3.67 -10.59 1.89
N GLY A 38 -4.73 -9.89 2.32
CA GLY A 38 -5.33 -10.13 3.64
C GLY A 38 -4.52 -9.52 4.78
N MET A 39 -4.55 -10.15 5.95
CA MET A 39 -3.76 -9.72 7.13
C MET A 39 -2.42 -10.43 7.11
N LEU A 40 -1.35 -9.69 6.82
CA LEU A 40 -0.02 -10.25 6.60
C LEU A 40 1.04 -9.60 7.49
N ARG A 41 2.08 -10.36 7.79
CA ARG A 41 3.30 -9.82 8.42
C ARG A 41 4.24 -9.28 7.34
N ALA A 42 5.25 -8.51 7.76
CA ALA A 42 6.19 -7.87 6.84
C ALA A 42 6.87 -8.84 5.85
N GLY A 43 7.35 -9.99 6.35
CA GLY A 43 7.95 -11.03 5.50
C GLY A 43 6.97 -11.63 4.49
N ASP A 44 5.71 -11.83 4.89
CA ASP A 44 4.68 -12.36 3.98
C ASP A 44 4.28 -11.34 2.91
N ILE A 45 4.27 -10.05 3.26
CA ILE A 45 4.03 -8.95 2.31
C ILE A 45 5.15 -8.90 1.27
N ALA A 46 6.42 -8.91 1.70
CA ALA A 46 7.56 -8.87 0.79
C ALA A 46 7.60 -10.11 -0.12
N ARG A 47 7.37 -11.31 0.45
CA ARG A 47 7.28 -12.55 -0.32
C ARG A 47 6.16 -12.49 -1.35
N MET A 48 4.95 -12.11 -0.94
CA MET A 48 3.81 -12.01 -1.87
C MET A 48 4.01 -10.93 -2.94
N ALA A 49 4.64 -9.81 -2.60
CA ALA A 49 4.96 -8.76 -3.56
C ALA A 49 5.89 -9.28 -4.68
N GLY A 50 6.90 -10.07 -4.32
CA GLY A 50 7.79 -10.73 -5.28
C GLY A 50 7.10 -11.86 -6.05
N ASP A 51 6.39 -12.76 -5.36
CA ASP A 51 5.71 -13.92 -5.96
C ASP A 51 4.67 -13.49 -7.02
N GLU A 52 3.96 -12.39 -6.78
CA GLU A 52 2.90 -11.86 -7.66
C GLU A 52 3.38 -10.81 -8.66
N ASP A 53 4.67 -10.44 -8.62
CA ASP A 53 5.29 -9.40 -9.46
C ASP A 53 4.49 -8.09 -9.44
N VAL A 54 4.21 -7.59 -8.24
CA VAL A 54 3.43 -6.36 -8.06
C VAL A 54 4.28 -5.12 -8.27
N GLN A 55 3.71 -4.10 -8.90
CA GLN A 55 4.42 -2.85 -9.16
C GLN A 55 4.17 -1.81 -8.06
N ILE A 56 3.24 -2.06 -7.14
CA ILE A 56 2.93 -1.15 -6.05
C ILE A 56 2.26 -1.88 -4.88
N ILE A 57 2.49 -1.41 -3.65
CA ILE A 57 1.93 -1.99 -2.43
C ILE A 57 1.07 -0.93 -1.73
N GLY A 58 -0.20 -1.26 -1.45
CA GLY A 58 -1.11 -0.49 -0.62
C GLY A 58 -1.27 -1.11 0.77
N LEU A 59 -0.83 -0.41 1.80
CA LEU A 59 -0.92 -0.86 3.19
C LEU A 59 -2.14 -0.24 3.89
N ASN A 60 -2.94 -1.07 4.56
CA ASN A 60 -3.92 -0.62 5.55
C ASN A 60 -3.35 -0.77 6.96
N VAL A 61 -3.06 0.37 7.59
CA VAL A 61 -2.44 0.50 8.92
C VAL A 61 -3.50 0.73 9.99
N GLY A 62 -3.35 0.08 11.14
CA GLY A 62 -4.25 0.21 12.29
C GLY A 62 -3.66 0.96 13.48
N GLY A 63 -2.93 2.05 13.25
CA GLY A 63 -2.40 2.95 14.28
C GLY A 63 -0.95 2.69 14.72
N ARG A 64 -0.43 1.47 14.51
CA ARG A 64 0.97 1.14 14.83
C ARG A 64 1.85 1.34 13.61
N ILE A 65 2.54 2.46 13.51
CA ILE A 65 3.33 2.83 12.33
C ILE A 65 4.66 2.08 12.23
N GLU A 66 5.18 1.53 13.34
CA GLU A 66 6.43 0.76 13.38
C GLU A 66 6.38 -0.45 12.44
N VAL A 67 5.17 -0.97 12.18
CA VAL A 67 4.97 -2.05 11.21
C VAL A 67 5.29 -1.61 9.78
N VAL A 68 5.01 -0.35 9.42
CA VAL A 68 5.31 0.20 8.09
C VAL A 68 6.82 0.30 7.92
N HIS A 69 7.53 0.78 8.94
CA HIS A 69 9.00 0.83 8.91
C HIS A 69 9.60 -0.55 8.68
N ARG A 70 9.14 -1.54 9.45
CA ARG A 70 9.58 -2.92 9.29
C ARG A 70 9.25 -3.49 7.90
N ILE A 71 8.11 -3.14 7.31
CA ILE A 71 7.76 -3.59 5.95
C ILE A 71 8.74 -3.01 4.94
N LEU A 72 9.04 -1.71 5.01
CA LEU A 72 10.02 -1.06 4.12
C LEU A 72 11.40 -1.72 4.24
N ASP A 73 11.86 -1.95 5.47
CA ASP A 73 13.16 -2.60 5.70
C ASP A 73 13.17 -4.05 5.19
N THR A 74 12.04 -4.76 5.30
CA THR A 74 11.92 -6.14 4.79
C THR A 74 11.89 -6.18 3.27
N LEU A 75 11.24 -5.20 2.62
CA LEU A 75 11.25 -5.06 1.16
C LEU A 75 12.67 -4.79 0.66
N ASP A 76 13.41 -3.90 1.32
CA ASP A 76 14.81 -3.61 0.99
C ASP A 76 15.70 -4.86 1.12
N GLN A 77 15.60 -5.58 2.23
CA GLN A 77 16.30 -6.85 2.43
C GLN A 77 15.96 -7.92 1.37
N ALA A 78 14.76 -7.86 0.79
CA ALA A 78 14.32 -8.76 -0.28
C ALA A 78 14.69 -8.27 -1.69
N GLY A 79 15.36 -7.13 -1.84
CA GLY A 79 15.68 -6.53 -3.14
C GLY A 79 14.46 -5.91 -3.84
N LEU A 80 13.44 -5.52 -3.07
CA LEU A 80 12.17 -4.97 -3.54
C LEU A 80 11.96 -3.51 -3.08
N ALA A 81 13.04 -2.80 -2.72
CA ALA A 81 12.98 -1.40 -2.26
C ALA A 81 12.39 -0.43 -3.30
N ASP A 82 12.50 -0.78 -4.58
CA ASP A 82 11.99 0.05 -5.68
C ASP A 82 10.47 -0.03 -5.86
N ILE A 83 9.79 -0.96 -5.17
CA ILE A 83 8.32 -1.05 -5.22
C ILE A 83 7.73 0.10 -4.38
N PRO A 84 7.02 1.07 -4.98
CA PRO A 84 6.39 2.15 -4.23
C PRO A 84 5.36 1.63 -3.23
N VAL A 85 5.23 2.35 -2.11
CA VAL A 85 4.30 2.02 -1.02
C VAL A 85 3.34 3.18 -0.77
N LEU A 86 2.05 2.87 -0.76
CA LEU A 86 1.02 3.74 -0.18
C LEU A 86 0.63 3.21 1.20
N ALA A 87 0.33 4.11 2.13
CA ALA A 87 -0.21 3.75 3.45
C ALA A 87 -1.49 4.51 3.73
N GLY A 88 -2.56 3.80 4.08
CA GLY A 88 -3.80 4.39 4.57
C GLY A 88 -4.32 3.65 5.80
N GLY A 89 -5.58 3.92 6.17
CA GLY A 89 -6.15 3.44 7.43
C GLY A 89 -5.85 4.41 8.57
N THR A 90 -5.82 3.92 9.81
CA THR A 90 -5.59 4.77 10.97
C THR A 90 -4.10 5.08 11.09
N ILE A 91 -3.72 6.30 10.73
CA ILE A 91 -2.35 6.81 10.82
C ILE A 91 -2.36 8.02 11.76
N PRO A 92 -1.57 8.03 12.85
CA PRO A 92 -1.46 9.19 13.73
C PRO A 92 -0.99 10.44 12.96
N PRO A 93 -1.56 11.63 13.19
CA PRO A 93 -1.18 12.84 12.45
C PRO A 93 0.33 13.14 12.49
N GLN A 94 0.97 12.94 13.64
CA GLN A 94 2.42 13.14 13.81
C GLN A 94 3.29 12.16 13.00
N ALA A 95 2.72 11.05 12.56
CA ALA A 95 3.42 10.02 11.80
C ALA A 95 3.34 10.23 10.27
N ILE A 96 2.51 11.17 9.80
CA ILE A 96 2.32 11.41 8.37
C ILE A 96 3.63 11.89 7.75
N ASP A 97 4.24 12.93 8.32
CA ASP A 97 5.50 13.50 7.83
C ASP A 97 6.66 12.50 7.96
N GLU A 98 6.67 11.72 9.05
CA GLU A 98 7.65 10.65 9.26
C GLU A 98 7.60 9.60 8.14
N LEU A 99 6.41 9.07 7.83
CA LEU A 99 6.24 8.07 6.78
C LEU A 99 6.53 8.67 5.38
N ALA A 100 6.09 9.91 5.14
CA ALA A 100 6.37 10.62 3.90
C ALA A 100 7.89 10.83 3.68
N SER A 101 8.65 11.12 4.73
CA SER A 101 10.12 11.25 4.66
C SER A 101 10.83 9.96 4.25
N ARG A 102 10.17 8.80 4.40
CA ARG A 102 10.66 7.49 3.93
C ARG A 102 10.12 7.10 2.56
N GLY A 103 9.49 8.02 1.83
CA GLY A 103 8.96 7.79 0.49
C GLY A 103 7.59 7.09 0.45
N VAL A 104 6.88 7.00 1.59
CA VAL A 104 5.53 6.43 1.63
C VAL A 104 4.49 7.48 1.26
N SER A 105 3.60 7.17 0.32
CA SER A 105 2.44 8.02 0.03
C SER A 105 1.33 7.78 1.06
N VAL A 106 1.09 8.76 1.93
CA VAL A 106 0.19 8.60 3.09
C VAL A 106 -1.21 9.15 2.78
N HIS A 107 -2.24 8.33 3.00
CA HIS A 107 -3.64 8.63 2.73
C HIS A 107 -4.53 8.28 3.95
N PRO A 108 -4.67 9.18 4.93
CA PRO A 108 -5.45 8.95 6.14
C PRO A 108 -6.97 8.81 5.85
N PRO A 109 -7.79 8.42 6.84
CA PRO A 109 -9.22 8.22 6.63
C PRO A 109 -9.89 9.52 6.14
N GLY A 110 -10.71 9.40 5.09
CA GLY A 110 -11.35 10.55 4.45
C GLY A 110 -10.64 11.04 3.19
N SER A 111 -9.43 10.55 2.88
CA SER A 111 -8.76 10.83 1.60
C SER A 111 -9.64 10.44 0.40
N PRO A 112 -9.77 11.30 -0.63
CA PRO A 112 -10.48 10.97 -1.85
C PRO A 112 -9.89 9.75 -2.56
N LEU A 113 -10.74 8.82 -3.02
CA LEU A 113 -10.26 7.61 -3.71
C LEU A 113 -9.52 7.93 -5.01
N THR A 114 -9.96 8.98 -5.71
CA THR A 114 -9.28 9.49 -6.91
C THR A 114 -7.86 9.92 -6.60
N GLU A 115 -7.62 10.58 -5.47
CA GLU A 115 -6.29 11.03 -5.06
C GLU A 115 -5.35 9.83 -4.77
N ILE A 116 -5.86 8.77 -4.15
CA ILE A 116 -5.10 7.54 -3.87
C ILE A 116 -4.69 6.87 -5.20
N VAL A 117 -5.62 6.76 -6.14
CA VAL A 117 -5.35 6.19 -7.48
C VAL A 117 -4.38 7.06 -8.27
N ASP A 118 -4.55 8.38 -8.25
CA ASP A 118 -3.66 9.31 -8.96
C ASP A 118 -2.25 9.30 -8.36
N ALA A 119 -2.12 9.17 -7.04
CA ALA A 119 -0.84 9.00 -6.38
C ALA A 119 -0.12 7.73 -6.86
N ALA A 120 -0.84 6.61 -6.93
CA ALA A 120 -0.30 5.36 -7.46
C ALA A 120 0.16 5.49 -8.92
N ASN A 121 -0.64 6.11 -9.79
CA ASN A 121 -0.26 6.36 -11.18
C ASN A 121 0.98 7.24 -11.31
N ARG A 122 1.08 8.32 -10.51
CA ARG A 122 2.28 9.18 -10.47
C ARG A 122 3.53 8.42 -10.02
N LEU A 123 3.42 7.60 -8.97
CA LEU A 123 4.53 6.78 -8.48
C LEU A 123 5.03 5.78 -9.54
N LEU A 124 4.14 5.30 -10.41
CA LEU A 124 4.46 4.41 -11.51
C LEU A 124 4.92 5.14 -12.79
N GLY A 125 5.02 6.47 -12.77
CA GLY A 125 5.33 7.27 -13.96
C GLY A 125 4.25 7.23 -15.04
N ARG A 126 3.04 6.76 -14.71
CA ARG A 126 1.88 6.72 -15.59
C ARG A 126 1.19 8.08 -15.52
N VAL A 127 1.72 9.06 -16.24
CA VAL A 127 1.05 10.36 -16.39
C VAL A 127 0.21 10.30 -17.67
N GLY A 128 -1.10 10.44 -17.52
CA GLY A 128 -2.02 10.64 -18.65
C GLY A 128 -1.93 12.05 -19.20
#